data_AF-A0A3A6QDF0-F1
#
_entry.id   AF-A0A3A6QDF0-F1
#
_cell.length_a   1.000
_cell.length_b   1.000
_cell.length_c   1.000
_cell.angle_alpha   90.00
_cell.angle_beta   90.00
_cell.angle_gamma   90.00
#
_symmetry.space_group_name_H-M   'P 1'
#
loop_
_entity.id
_entity.type
_entity.pdbx_description
1 polymer ?
#
loop_
_entity_poly.entity_id
_entity_poly.type
_entity_poly.pdbx_seq_one_letter_code
_entity_poly.pdbx_strand_id
1 'polypeptide(L)'
;MGLQRVGVLCVTLGLAVVMLTAVLFGPAAGSTDVGCPDHEPRYALEGVDLDSLTVSYTDGCNTFVLQPLITGGVGLTGLGALFGLLGIGRASVNRS
;
A
#
# COMPACT_ATOMS: atom_id res chain seq x y z
N MET A 1 -5.25 -20.65 -14.70
CA MET A 1 -5.82 -20.31 -13.38
C MET A 1 -6.82 -19.17 -13.58
N GLY A 2 -8.02 -19.19 -12.99
CA GLY A 2 -9.05 -18.16 -13.23
C GLY A 2 -8.70 -16.80 -12.61
N LEU A 3 -9.15 -15.70 -13.23
CA LEU A 3 -8.87 -14.31 -12.81
C LEU A 3 -9.25 -14.06 -11.34
N GLN A 4 -10.36 -14.66 -10.88
CA GLN A 4 -10.81 -14.59 -9.50
C GLN A 4 -9.78 -15.20 -8.51
N ARG A 5 -9.21 -16.36 -8.83
CA ARG A 5 -8.20 -17.01 -7.97
C ARG A 5 -6.91 -16.21 -7.92
N VAL A 6 -6.47 -15.68 -9.06
CA VAL A 6 -5.30 -14.79 -9.12
C VAL A 6 -5.54 -13.57 -8.25
N GLY A 7 -6.71 -12.96 -8.35
CA GLY A 7 -7.10 -11.82 -7.51
C GLY A 7 -7.02 -12.13 -6.01
N VAL A 8 -7.62 -13.23 -5.57
CA VAL A 8 -7.58 -13.65 -4.15
C VAL A 8 -6.15 -13.91 -3.66
N LEU A 9 -5.31 -14.56 -4.48
CA LEU A 9 -3.92 -14.81 -4.12
C LEU A 9 -3.13 -13.49 -3.99
N CYS A 10 -3.29 -12.57 -4.94
CA CYS A 10 -2.63 -11.26 -4.87
C CYS A 10 -3.09 -10.44 -3.67
N VAL A 11 -4.40 -10.42 -3.36
CA VAL A 11 -4.93 -9.74 -2.16
C VAL A 11 -4.31 -10.32 -0.89
N THR A 12 -4.37 -11.64 -0.72
CA THR A 12 -3.91 -12.30 0.50
C THR A 12 -2.40 -12.16 0.69
N LEU A 13 -1.62 -12.34 -0.38
CA LEU A 13 -0.17 -12.15 -0.34
C LEU A 13 0.21 -10.70 -0.08
N GLY A 14 -0.42 -9.74 -0.78
CA GLY A 14 -0.17 -8.32 -0.58
C GLY A 14 -0.44 -7.90 0.86
N LEU A 15 -1.60 -8.30 1.41
CA LEU A 15 -1.99 -7.99 2.77
C LEU A 15 -1.03 -8.63 3.80
N ALA A 16 -0.64 -9.88 3.58
CA ALA A 16 0.31 -10.58 4.45
C ALA A 16 1.67 -9.87 4.47
N VAL A 17 2.19 -9.46 3.31
CA VAL A 17 3.45 -8.71 3.22
C VAL A 17 3.33 -7.38 3.95
N VAL A 18 2.27 -6.60 3.73
CA VAL A 18 2.07 -5.31 4.42
C VAL A 18 2.05 -5.50 5.94
N MET A 19 1.23 -6.44 6.43
CA MET A 19 1.05 -6.64 7.86
C MET A 19 2.34 -7.13 8.51
N LEU A 20 3.03 -8.10 7.90
CA LEU A 20 4.31 -8.60 8.43
C LEU A 20 5.36 -7.49 8.46
N THR A 21 5.46 -6.70 7.38
CA THR A 21 6.46 -5.64 7.29
C THR A 21 6.18 -4.54 8.34
N ALA A 22 4.92 -4.09 8.45
CA ALA A 22 4.52 -3.10 9.43
C ALA A 22 4.74 -3.56 10.88
N VAL A 23 4.49 -4.84 11.18
CA VAL A 23 4.70 -5.41 12.52
C VAL A 23 6.18 -5.54 12.85
N LEU A 24 7.01 -6.00 11.91
CA LEU A 24 8.42 -6.30 12.17
C LEU A 24 9.30 -5.04 12.16
N PHE A 25 8.97 -4.08 11.29
CA PHE A 25 9.87 -2.95 11.01
C PHE A 25 9.18 -1.59 11.17
N GLY A 26 7.88 -1.55 11.47
CA GLY A 26 7.09 -0.31 11.46
C GLY A 26 6.69 0.13 10.04
N PRO A 27 5.77 1.10 9.92
CA PRO A 27 5.26 1.55 8.61
C PRO A 27 6.23 2.46 7.84
N ALA A 28 7.19 3.08 8.54
CA ALA A 28 8.15 4.01 7.97
C ALA A 28 9.56 3.39 7.90
N ALA A 29 10.27 3.65 6.80
CA ALA A 29 11.68 3.33 6.61
C ALA A 29 12.60 4.43 7.19
N GLY A 30 12.06 5.64 7.39
CA GLY A 30 12.76 6.75 8.00
C GLY A 30 11.83 7.92 8.29
N SER A 31 12.17 8.69 9.32
CA SER A 31 11.57 9.99 9.65
C SER A 31 12.67 11.01 9.87
N THR A 32 12.39 12.27 9.56
CA THR A 32 13.08 13.36 10.23
C THR A 32 12.52 13.48 11.63
N ASP A 33 13.37 13.61 12.65
CA ASP A 33 12.92 13.79 14.03
C ASP A 33 13.16 15.24 14.47
N VAL A 34 12.34 16.15 13.94
CA VAL A 34 12.32 17.55 14.33
C VAL A 34 11.24 17.75 15.40
N GLY A 35 11.64 18.35 16.52
CA GLY A 35 10.69 18.74 17.56
C GLY A 35 10.00 20.06 17.19
N CYS A 36 8.74 20.00 16.75
CA CYS A 36 7.91 21.18 16.54
C CYS A 36 6.85 21.31 17.65
N PRO A 37 7.09 22.11 18.71
CA PRO A 37 6.04 22.42 19.68
C PRO A 37 4.92 23.24 19.04
N ASP A 38 3.67 22.99 19.44
CA ASP A 38 2.46 23.69 18.98
C ASP A 38 2.23 23.68 17.45
N HIS A 39 2.63 22.59 16.78
CA HIS A 39 2.33 22.40 15.36
C HIS A 39 0.96 21.77 15.16
N GLU A 40 0.24 22.23 14.13
CA GLU A 40 -1.00 21.59 13.70
C GLU A 40 -0.68 20.63 12.54
N PRO A 41 -0.91 19.31 12.69
CA PRO A 41 -0.47 18.34 11.71
C PRO A 41 -1.20 18.53 10.37
N ARG A 42 -0.42 18.66 9.31
CA ARG A 42 -0.92 18.78 7.93
C ARG A 42 -0.28 17.69 7.08
N TYR A 43 -1.04 16.63 6.85
CA TYR A 43 -0.58 15.51 6.06
C TYR A 43 -0.61 15.84 4.57
N ALA A 44 0.55 15.74 3.92
CA ALA A 44 0.67 15.94 2.48
C ALA A 44 1.60 14.89 1.86
N LEU A 45 1.24 14.44 0.67
CA LEU A 45 2.10 13.56 -0.13
C LEU A 45 3.21 14.42 -0.75
N GLU A 46 4.46 14.07 -0.50
CA GLU A 46 5.60 14.82 -1.05
C GLU A 46 6.07 14.21 -2.36
N GLY A 47 6.05 12.88 -2.46
CA GLY A 47 6.56 12.19 -3.63
C GLY A 47 6.20 10.72 -3.67
N VAL A 48 6.18 10.19 -4.89
CA VAL A 48 6.08 8.77 -5.19
C VAL A 48 7.18 8.44 -6.19
N ASP A 49 8.13 7.61 -5.77
CA ASP A 49 9.14 7.04 -6.64
C ASP A 49 8.73 5.60 -6.98
N LEU A 50 8.44 5.38 -8.26
CA LEU A 50 7.96 4.09 -8.76
C LEU A 50 9.10 3.08 -8.96
N ASP A 51 10.34 3.53 -9.17
CA ASP A 51 11.48 2.64 -9.38
C ASP A 51 11.89 1.97 -8.07
N SER A 52 11.82 2.72 -6.97
CA SER A 52 12.11 2.21 -5.62
C SER A 52 10.86 1.82 -4.82
N LEU A 53 9.66 2.01 -5.37
CA LEU A 53 8.36 1.87 -4.68
C LEU A 53 8.31 2.66 -3.36
N THR A 54 8.97 3.81 -3.34
CA THR A 54 9.08 4.64 -2.15
C THR A 54 8.01 5.72 -2.19
N VAL A 55 7.29 5.91 -1.09
CA VAL A 55 6.33 7.00 -0.93
C VAL A 55 6.78 7.87 0.22
N SER A 56 6.88 9.17 -0.01
CA SER A 56 7.17 10.14 1.04
C SER A 56 5.94 10.99 1.35
N TYR A 57 5.73 11.24 2.63
CA TYR A 57 4.69 12.14 3.12
C TYR A 57 5.24 12.98 4.26
N THR A 58 4.65 14.15 4.46
CA THR A 58 4.95 15.01 5.59
C THR A 58 3.73 15.16 6.48
N ASP A 59 3.93 15.42 7.77
CA ASP A 59 2.91 15.88 8.70
C ASP A 59 2.93 17.41 8.92
N GLY A 60 3.70 18.13 8.09
CA GLY A 60 3.92 19.58 8.20
C GLY A 60 5.12 19.97 9.08
N CYS A 61 5.70 19.05 9.85
CA CYS A 61 6.93 19.26 10.62
C CYS A 61 8.02 18.28 10.18
N ASN A 62 7.65 16.99 10.09
CA ASN A 62 8.54 15.91 9.76
C ASN A 62 8.21 15.33 8.39
N THR A 63 9.22 14.79 7.73
CA THR A 63 9.07 14.00 6.52
C THR A 63 9.25 12.53 6.87
N PHE A 64 8.42 11.70 6.27
CA PHE A 64 8.35 10.27 6.50
C PHE A 64 8.45 9.56 5.17
N VAL A 65 9.23 8.48 5.15
CA VAL A 65 9.40 7.64 3.98
C VAL A 65 8.83 6.27 4.29
N LEU A 66 7.86 5.79 3.51
CA LEU A 66 7.28 4.46 3.66
C LEU A 66 8.24 3.37 3.18
N GLN A 67 8.15 2.20 3.81
CA GLN A 67 8.93 1.04 3.38
C GLN A 67 8.44 0.52 2.03
N PRO A 68 9.34 0.21 1.07
CA PRO A 68 8.97 -0.26 -0.26
C PRO A 68 8.09 -1.52 -0.26
N LEU A 69 8.31 -2.42 0.70
CA LEU A 69 7.50 -3.63 0.87
C LEU A 69 6.05 -3.32 1.23
N ILE A 70 5.82 -2.25 1.98
CA ILE A 70 4.47 -1.80 2.32
C ILE A 70 3.81 -1.20 1.09
N THR A 71 4.47 -0.31 0.36
CA THR A 71 3.96 0.25 -0.89
C THR A 71 3.64 -0.85 -1.91
N GLY A 72 4.57 -1.78 -2.11
CA GLY A 72 4.41 -2.92 -3.02
C GLY A 72 3.30 -3.86 -2.59
N GLY A 73 3.21 -4.18 -1.29
CA GLY A 73 2.15 -5.03 -0.75
C GLY A 73 0.76 -4.38 -0.86
N VAL A 74 0.65 -3.07 -0.63
CA VAL A 74 -0.59 -2.30 -0.85
C VAL A 74 -0.96 -2.33 -2.34
N GLY A 75 0.00 -2.08 -3.22
CA GLY A 75 -0.20 -2.14 -4.67
C GLY A 75 -0.68 -3.52 -5.14
N LEU A 76 -0.04 -4.59 -4.66
CA LEU A 76 -0.42 -5.97 -4.96
C LEU A 76 -1.83 -6.29 -4.45
N THR A 77 -2.18 -5.78 -3.26
CA THR A 77 -3.53 -5.93 -2.70
C THR A 77 -4.57 -5.24 -3.57
N GLY A 78 -4.32 -3.99 -3.97
CA GLY A 78 -5.22 -3.22 -4.83
C GLY A 78 -5.43 -3.87 -6.20
N LEU A 79 -4.34 -4.28 -6.86
CA LEU A 79 -4.40 -5.00 -8.14
C LEU A 79 -5.13 -6.33 -8.00
N GLY A 80 -4.85 -7.08 -6.93
CA GLY A 80 -5.53 -8.32 -6.63
C GLY A 80 -7.04 -8.14 -6.46
N ALA A 81 -7.47 -7.11 -5.74
CA ALA A 81 -8.88 -6.80 -5.55
C ALA A 81 -9.55 -6.48 -6.89
N LEU A 82 -8.89 -5.69 -7.74
CA LEU A 82 -9.39 -5.32 -9.06
C LEU A 82 -9.55 -6.55 -9.96
N PHE A 83 -8.53 -7.41 -10.07
CA PHE A 83 -8.62 -8.65 -10.85
C PHE A 83 -9.63 -9.65 -10.28
N GLY A 84 -9.73 -9.74 -8.95
CA GLY A 84 -10.69 -10.58 -8.26
C GLY A 84 -12.13 -10.19 -8.61
N LEU A 85 -12.46 -8.90 -8.48
CA LEU A 85 -13.78 -8.34 -8.80
C LEU A 85 -14.10 -8.48 -10.29
N LEU A 86 -13.15 -8.21 -11.18
CA LEU A 86 -13.34 -8.43 -12.63
C LEU A 86 -13.62 -9.90 -12.95
N GLY A 87 -12.97 -10.83 -12.25
CA GLY A 87 -13.22 -12.27 -12.38
C GLY A 87 -14.65 -12.63 -11.98
N ILE A 88 -15.13 -12.08 -10.86
CA ILE A 88 -16.50 -12.29 -10.38
C ILE A 88 -17.51 -11.69 -11.35
N GLY A 89 -17.28 -10.45 -11.82
CA GLY A 89 -18.17 -9.78 -12.77
C GLY A 89 -18.31 -10.56 -14.08
N ARG A 90 -17.20 -11.06 -14.63
CA ARG A 90 -17.26 -11.91 -15.84
C ARG A 90 -17.98 -13.22 -15.61
N ALA A 91 -17.77 -13.88 -14.46
CA ALA A 91 -18.47 -15.12 -14.14
C ALA A 91 -19.99 -14.91 -13.95
N SER A 92 -20.39 -13.73 -13.47
CA SER A 92 -21.80 -13.32 -13.33
C SER A 92 -22.45 -13.09 -14.70
N VAL A 93 -21.82 -12.29 -15.57
CA VAL A 93 -22.36 -11.97 -16.91
C VAL A 93 -22.47 -13.22 -17.78
N ASN A 94 -21.49 -14.12 -17.73
CA ASN A 94 -21.46 -15.33 -18.55
C ASN A 94 -22.43 -16.43 -18.08
N ARG A 95 -23.16 -16.20 -16.97
CA ARG A 95 -24.20 -17.09 -16.42
C ARG A 95 -25.63 -16.63 -16.75
N SER A 96 -25.78 -15.41 -17.29
CA SER A 96 -27.06 -14.85 -17.75
C SER A 96 -27.31 -15.16 -19.21
#